data_AF-A0A1Y2VPB8-F1
#
_entry.id   AF-A0A1Y2VPB8-F1
#
_cell.length_a   1.000
_cell.length_b   1.000
_cell.length_c   1.000
_cell.angle_alpha   90.00
_cell.angle_beta   90.00
_cell.angle_gamma   90.00
#
_symmetry.space_group_name_H-M   'P 1'
#
loop_
_entity.id
_entity.type
_entity.pdbx_description
1 polymer ?
#
loop_
_entity_poly.entity_id
_entity_poly.type
_entity_poly.pdbx_seq_one_letter_code
_entity_poly.pdbx_strand_id
1 'polypeptide(L)'
;MSNIFIGFCDAFKVSRRIPLRRRIKAPRFSFSAFALVLERLRTVQKRILAGSTAGHVAKDVRTSWPKYFYQAENLGYTMNVFNRVQKLDTKQRGRKSPVDPFSDSTADSTGDDGIAPAYDVRTGEQGVDENLHLNMMDSMWDCKAQPGTIVLATGDAAEAEFSPGFFQYAIRALDAGWMLELVTWKRAISSAWKTPEFTKKYAGKFRIIYLDDFLEELQMVDLF
;
A
#
# COMPACT_ATOMS: atom_id res chain seq x y z
N MET A 1 4.93 -0.27 -6.30
CA MET A 1 3.71 -0.74 -7.02
C MET A 1 2.61 -0.75 -5.97
N SER A 2 1.52 -0.01 -6.14
CA SER A 2 0.54 0.20 -5.06
C SER A 2 -0.28 -1.07 -4.76
N ASN A 3 -0.74 -1.21 -3.51
CA ASN A 3 -1.60 -2.32 -3.08
C ASN A 3 -2.87 -2.44 -3.94
N ILE A 4 -3.43 -1.32 -4.37
CA ILE A 4 -4.60 -1.28 -5.28
C ILE A 4 -4.28 -1.87 -6.64
N PHE A 5 -3.14 -1.50 -7.25
CA PHE A 5 -2.79 -2.01 -8.58
C PHE A 5 -2.38 -3.49 -8.53
N ILE A 6 -1.73 -3.92 -7.44
CA ILE A 6 -1.42 -5.33 -7.20
C ILE A 6 -2.73 -6.13 -7.09
N GLY A 7 -3.68 -5.66 -6.28
CA GLY A 7 -5.00 -6.28 -6.14
C GLY A 7 -5.78 -6.32 -7.46
N PHE A 8 -5.67 -5.28 -8.28
CA PHE A 8 -6.27 -5.25 -9.63
C PHE A 8 -5.69 -6.34 -10.53
N CYS A 9 -4.37 -6.48 -10.58
CA CYS A 9 -3.72 -7.54 -11.37
C CYS A 9 -4.17 -8.93 -10.93
N ASP A 10 -4.33 -9.13 -9.62
CA ASP A 10 -4.79 -10.38 -9.04
C ASP A 10 -6.26 -10.67 -9.39
N ALA A 11 -7.14 -9.69 -9.24
CA ALA A 11 -8.55 -9.80 -9.62
C ALA A 11 -8.71 -10.10 -11.12
N PHE A 12 -7.91 -9.43 -11.97
CA PHE A 12 -7.86 -9.70 -13.41
C PHE A 12 -7.43 -11.13 -13.73
N LYS A 13 -6.42 -11.67 -13.03
CA LYS A 13 -6.01 -13.06 -13.22
C LYS A 13 -7.13 -14.04 -12.86
N VAL A 14 -7.80 -13.80 -11.71
CA VAL A 14 -8.89 -14.66 -11.25
C VAL A 14 -10.05 -14.66 -12.25
N SER A 15 -10.47 -13.49 -12.76
CA SER A 15 -11.57 -13.41 -13.73
C SER A 15 -11.28 -14.15 -15.04
N ARG A 16 -10.01 -14.29 -15.41
CA ARG A 16 -9.55 -15.02 -16.60
C ARG A 16 -9.13 -16.47 -16.31
N ARG A 17 -9.37 -16.99 -15.10
CA ARG A 17 -8.92 -18.32 -14.65
C ARG A 17 -7.40 -18.53 -14.80
N ILE A 18 -6.63 -17.46 -14.67
CA ILE A 18 -5.16 -17.48 -14.72
C ILE A 18 -4.64 -17.71 -13.29
N PRO A 19 -3.71 -18.67 -13.06
CA PRO A 19 -3.11 -18.85 -11.75
C PRO A 19 -2.38 -17.59 -11.26
N LEU A 20 -2.56 -17.21 -9.98
CA LEU A 20 -1.98 -15.98 -9.42
C LEU A 20 -0.45 -15.88 -9.53
N ARG A 21 0.23 -17.02 -9.36
CA ARG A 21 1.69 -17.14 -9.50
C ARG A 21 2.19 -16.86 -10.93
N ARG A 22 1.32 -16.93 -11.94
CA ARG A 22 1.69 -16.70 -13.32
C ARG A 22 1.95 -15.21 -13.53
N ARG A 23 3.15 -14.89 -14.04
CA ARG A 23 3.47 -13.53 -14.49
C ARG A 23 2.66 -13.21 -15.73
N ILE A 24 2.08 -12.02 -15.75
CA ILE A 24 1.35 -11.47 -16.89
C ILE A 24 1.92 -10.07 -17.19
N LYS A 25 1.73 -9.60 -18.42
CA LYS A 25 1.90 -8.19 -18.72
C LYS A 25 0.87 -7.39 -17.91
N ALA A 26 1.28 -6.26 -17.34
CA ALA A 26 0.39 -5.39 -16.59
C ALA A 26 -0.86 -5.06 -17.44
N PRO A 27 -2.07 -5.42 -16.97
CA PRO A 27 -3.30 -5.07 -17.66
C PRO A 27 -3.49 -3.55 -17.69
N ARG A 28 -4.33 -3.08 -18.62
CA ARG A 28 -4.73 -1.66 -18.67
C ARG A 28 -5.57 -1.35 -17.43
N PHE A 29 -5.32 -0.20 -16.83
CA PHE A 29 -6.02 0.29 -15.65
C PHE A 29 -6.48 1.72 -15.93
N SER A 30 -7.79 1.94 -15.98
CA SER A 30 -8.36 3.29 -16.09
C SER A 30 -8.37 3.93 -14.70
N PHE A 31 -7.53 4.96 -14.53
CA PHE A 31 -7.57 5.76 -13.32
C PHE A 31 -8.82 6.65 -13.28
N SER A 32 -9.35 7.04 -14.44
CA SER A 32 -10.60 7.81 -14.55
C SER A 32 -11.79 7.03 -13.98
N ALA A 33 -11.94 5.76 -14.38
CA ALA A 33 -12.95 4.87 -13.81
C ALA A 33 -12.73 4.67 -12.30
N PHE A 34 -11.48 4.50 -11.89
CA PHE A 34 -11.13 4.37 -10.47
C PHE A 34 -11.52 5.62 -9.67
N ALA A 35 -11.16 6.81 -10.13
CA ALA A 35 -11.51 8.08 -9.51
C ALA A 35 -13.05 8.24 -9.43
N LEU A 36 -13.78 7.85 -10.46
CA LEU A 36 -15.25 7.85 -10.44
C LEU A 36 -15.80 6.94 -9.33
N VAL A 37 -15.22 5.75 -9.12
CA VAL A 37 -15.59 4.86 -8.01
C VAL A 37 -15.27 5.48 -6.65
N LEU A 38 -14.15 6.17 -6.50
CA LEU A 38 -13.77 6.83 -5.25
C LEU A 38 -14.70 8.02 -4.92
N GLU A 39 -14.90 8.89 -5.89
CA GLU A 39 -15.53 10.19 -5.71
C GLU A 39 -17.05 10.09 -5.79
N ARG A 40 -17.56 9.23 -6.68
CA ARG A 40 -18.99 9.07 -7.00
C ARG A 40 -19.66 10.42 -7.23
N LEU A 41 -18.99 11.27 -7.99
CA LEU A 41 -19.41 12.62 -8.37
C LEU A 41 -19.64 13.59 -7.20
N ARG A 42 -19.09 13.29 -6.02
CA ARG A 42 -19.08 14.24 -4.90
C ARG A 42 -18.07 15.37 -5.15
N THR A 43 -18.31 16.53 -4.55
CA THR A 43 -17.30 17.58 -4.46
C THR A 43 -16.09 17.08 -3.67
N VAL A 44 -14.90 17.23 -4.24
CA VAL A 44 -13.65 16.77 -3.64
C VAL A 44 -12.79 17.96 -3.25
N GLN A 45 -12.41 18.03 -1.98
CA GLN A 45 -11.53 19.09 -1.47
C GLN A 45 -10.05 18.75 -1.66
N LYS A 46 -9.66 17.47 -1.53
CA LYS A 46 -8.26 17.03 -1.60
C LYS A 46 -8.16 15.67 -2.27
N ARG A 47 -7.24 15.56 -3.23
CA ARG A 47 -6.92 14.33 -3.98
C ARG A 47 -5.43 14.05 -3.84
N ILE A 48 -5.07 12.96 -3.16
CA ILE A 48 -3.67 12.58 -2.98
C ILE A 48 -3.47 11.18 -3.53
N LEU A 49 -2.43 11.00 -4.35
CA LEU A 49 -1.92 9.71 -4.77
C LEU A 49 -0.50 9.58 -4.24
N ALA A 50 -0.23 8.52 -3.48
CA ALA A 50 1.13 8.18 -3.08
C ALA A 50 1.58 6.84 -3.69
N GLY A 51 2.87 6.75 -3.96
CA GLY A 51 3.47 5.51 -4.46
C GLY A 51 4.98 5.58 -4.52
N SER A 52 5.58 4.51 -5.01
CA SER A 52 7.02 4.48 -5.28
C SER A 52 7.34 3.80 -6.60
N THR A 53 8.48 4.18 -7.18
CA THR A 53 9.01 3.61 -8.42
C THR A 53 10.33 2.90 -8.16
N ALA A 54 10.53 1.78 -8.86
CA ALA A 54 11.77 1.03 -8.85
C ALA A 54 12.69 1.59 -9.93
N GLY A 55 13.38 2.68 -9.62
CA GLY A 55 14.41 3.25 -10.48
C GLY A 55 15.63 3.58 -9.63
N HIS A 56 16.76 2.92 -9.90
CA HIS A 56 18.04 3.44 -9.45
C HIS A 56 18.23 4.79 -10.13
N VAL A 57 18.06 5.88 -9.38
CA VAL A 57 18.46 7.22 -9.80
C VAL A 57 17.97 7.58 -11.21
N ALA A 58 16.68 7.38 -11.50
CA ALA A 58 16.11 8.12 -12.61
C ALA A 58 16.25 9.60 -12.24
N LYS A 59 17.00 10.38 -13.02
CA LYS A 59 17.16 11.84 -12.79
C LYS A 59 15.79 12.53 -12.65
N ASP A 60 14.76 11.94 -13.24
CA ASP A 60 13.37 12.33 -13.08
C ASP A 60 12.47 11.09 -12.83
N VAL A 61 11.86 11.03 -11.63
CA VAL A 61 10.92 9.99 -11.20
C VAL A 61 9.74 9.89 -12.16
N ARG A 62 9.30 11.02 -12.71
CA ARG A 62 8.13 11.14 -13.59
C ARG A 62 8.25 10.31 -14.86
N THR A 63 9.46 10.12 -15.37
CA THR A 63 9.71 9.33 -16.59
C THR A 63 9.42 7.84 -16.41
N SER A 64 9.46 7.35 -15.17
CA SER A 64 9.21 5.95 -14.81
C SER A 64 7.75 5.67 -14.43
N TRP A 65 6.88 6.68 -14.51
CA TRP A 65 5.49 6.54 -14.08
C TRP A 65 4.72 5.60 -15.00
N PRO A 66 3.87 4.72 -14.43
CA PRO A 66 2.92 3.97 -15.22
C PRO A 66 1.88 4.93 -15.83
N LYS A 67 1.32 4.57 -16.99
CA LYS A 67 0.40 5.45 -17.74
C LYS A 67 -0.75 6.04 -16.91
N TYR A 68 -1.28 5.24 -15.99
CA TYR A 68 -2.41 5.63 -15.14
C TYR A 68 -2.05 6.70 -14.09
N PHE A 69 -0.77 6.95 -13.80
CA PHE A 69 -0.36 8.09 -12.96
C PHE A 69 -0.53 9.43 -13.68
N TYR A 70 -0.29 9.50 -14.99
CA TYR A 70 -0.56 10.72 -15.75
C TYR A 70 -2.06 11.02 -15.82
N GLN A 71 -2.91 9.99 -15.86
CA GLN A 71 -4.35 10.17 -15.76
C GLN A 71 -4.75 10.74 -14.39
N ALA A 72 -4.18 10.21 -13.30
CA ALA A 72 -4.41 10.74 -11.96
C ALA A 72 -4.01 12.23 -11.85
N GLU A 73 -2.84 12.58 -12.38
CA GLU A 73 -2.37 13.96 -12.41
C GLU A 73 -3.31 14.87 -13.21
N ASN A 74 -3.76 14.43 -14.40
CA ASN A 74 -4.71 15.18 -15.22
C ASN A 74 -6.07 15.39 -14.52
N LEU A 75 -6.44 14.50 -13.61
CA LEU A 75 -7.63 14.61 -12.76
C LEU A 75 -7.39 15.48 -11.50
N GLY A 76 -6.21 16.07 -11.37
CA GLY A 76 -5.86 16.98 -10.28
C GLY A 76 -5.45 16.28 -8.98
N TYR A 77 -5.00 15.03 -9.04
CA TYR A 77 -4.37 14.38 -7.88
C TYR A 77 -2.99 14.99 -7.63
N THR A 78 -2.71 15.35 -6.38
CA THR A 78 -1.35 15.63 -5.94
C THR A 78 -0.56 14.33 -5.95
N MET A 79 0.54 14.31 -6.71
CA MET A 79 1.34 13.12 -6.99
C MET A 79 2.55 13.03 -6.05
N ASN A 80 2.42 12.23 -4.99
CA ASN A 80 3.49 11.99 -4.01
C ASN A 80 4.22 10.68 -4.33
N VAL A 81 5.05 10.70 -5.37
CA VAL A 81 5.76 9.51 -5.87
C VAL A 81 7.23 9.54 -5.46
N PHE A 82 7.63 8.59 -4.64
CA PHE A 82 8.97 8.52 -4.06
C PHE A 82 9.89 7.54 -4.79
N ASN A 83 11.20 7.79 -4.72
CA ASN A 83 12.20 6.81 -5.09
C ASN A 83 12.30 5.76 -4.00
N ARG A 84 12.44 4.49 -4.39
CA ARG A 84 12.78 3.43 -3.44
C ARG A 84 14.22 3.59 -2.96
N VAL A 85 14.43 3.34 -1.68
CA VAL A 85 15.73 3.51 -1.00
C VAL A 85 16.42 2.18 -0.80
N GLN A 86 17.74 2.19 -0.63
CA GLN A 86 18.49 1.03 -0.18
C GLN A 86 18.26 0.83 1.31
N LYS A 87 17.83 -0.37 1.69
CA LYS A 87 17.64 -0.80 3.06
C LYS A 87 18.62 -1.93 3.36
N LEU A 88 19.28 -1.85 4.52
CA LEU A 88 20.13 -2.92 5.03
C LEU A 88 19.24 -3.96 5.70
N ASP A 89 19.23 -5.17 5.18
CA ASP A 89 18.55 -6.30 5.79
C ASP A 89 19.54 -7.07 6.65
N THR A 90 19.33 -7.08 7.97
CA THR A 90 20.09 -7.90 8.89
C THR A 90 19.52 -9.30 8.88
N LYS A 91 20.19 -10.21 8.16
CA LYS A 91 19.92 -11.65 8.32
C LYS A 91 20.26 -12.03 9.75
N GLN A 92 19.27 -12.17 10.62
CA GLN A 92 19.44 -13.04 11.79
C GLN A 92 19.67 -14.44 11.23
N ARG A 93 20.93 -14.91 11.26
CA ARG A 93 21.28 -16.29 10.97
C ARG A 93 20.32 -17.15 11.80
N GLY A 94 19.44 -17.89 11.13
CA GLY A 94 18.56 -18.84 11.79
C GLY A 94 19.38 -19.68 12.76
N ARG A 95 18.87 -19.85 13.99
CA ARG A 95 19.44 -20.77 14.99
C ARG A 95 19.78 -22.07 14.27
N LYS A 96 21.07 -22.38 14.11
CA LYS A 96 21.50 -23.72 13.73
C LYS A 96 20.91 -24.67 14.77
N SER A 97 20.20 -25.69 14.32
CA SER A 97 19.78 -26.80 15.16
C SER A 97 20.98 -27.34 15.96
N PRO A 98 20.82 -27.79 17.21
CA PRO A 98 21.93 -28.36 17.97
C PRO A 98 22.52 -29.55 17.20
N VAL A 99 23.84 -29.53 16.99
CA VAL A 99 24.59 -30.60 16.33
C VAL A 99 24.90 -31.68 17.39
N ASP A 100 24.70 -32.95 17.04
CA ASP A 100 24.92 -34.12 17.90
C ASP A 100 26.37 -34.22 18.45
N PRO A 101 26.59 -34.70 19.69
CA PRO A 101 27.85 -34.54 20.41
C PRO A 101 28.89 -35.67 20.17
N PHE A 102 28.92 -36.30 19.00
CA PHE A 102 29.92 -37.34 18.69
C PHE A 102 30.66 -37.06 17.39
N SER A 103 31.63 -36.14 17.43
CA SER A 103 32.69 -36.05 16.45
C SER A 103 33.93 -35.45 17.09
N ASP A 104 34.90 -36.31 17.36
CA ASP A 104 36.24 -35.99 17.87
C ASP A 104 37.16 -35.64 16.68
N SER A 105 37.72 -34.44 16.68
CA SER A 105 38.93 -34.12 15.92
C SER A 105 39.49 -32.76 16.36
N THR A 106 40.69 -32.81 16.89
CA THR A 106 41.58 -31.73 17.32
C THR A 106 42.15 -30.92 16.15
N ALA A 107 42.18 -29.59 16.26
CA ALA A 107 43.18 -28.70 15.66
C ALA A 107 43.07 -27.27 16.22
N ASP A 108 44.17 -26.78 16.79
CA ASP A 108 44.40 -25.39 17.19
C ASP A 108 44.49 -24.43 15.99
N SER A 109 43.83 -23.27 16.07
CA SER A 109 44.36 -22.02 15.52
C SER A 109 43.69 -20.78 16.12
N THR A 110 44.58 -19.87 16.51
CA THR A 110 44.41 -18.54 17.09
C THR A 110 43.77 -17.53 16.10
N GLY A 111 42.89 -16.66 16.62
CA GLY A 111 42.86 -15.24 16.23
C GLY A 111 41.68 -14.75 15.35
N ASP A 112 40.77 -14.01 16.01
CA ASP A 112 39.99 -12.89 15.49
C ASP A 112 39.13 -13.09 14.23
N ASP A 113 38.07 -13.90 14.36
CA ASP A 113 36.97 -13.90 13.40
C ASP A 113 36.00 -12.74 13.70
N GLY A 114 36.44 -11.53 13.34
CA GLY A 114 35.55 -10.39 13.09
C GLY A 114 34.64 -10.69 11.91
N ILE A 115 33.66 -11.58 12.08
CA ILE A 115 32.60 -11.82 11.10
C ILE A 115 31.72 -10.57 11.09
N ALA A 116 32.10 -9.60 10.26
CA ALA A 116 31.22 -8.49 9.91
C ALA A 116 29.88 -9.09 9.47
N PRO A 117 28.74 -8.64 10.05
CA PRO A 117 27.45 -9.16 9.65
C PRO A 117 27.28 -8.93 8.15
N ALA A 118 27.12 -10.01 7.39
CA ALA A 118 26.81 -9.93 5.96
C ALA A 118 25.43 -9.27 5.81
N TYR A 119 25.42 -7.99 5.43
CA TYR A 119 24.22 -7.25 5.16
C TYR A 119 23.75 -7.55 3.73
N ASP A 120 22.45 -7.79 3.55
CA ASP A 120 21.85 -7.82 2.22
C ASP A 120 21.29 -6.43 1.93
N VAL A 121 21.73 -5.79 0.84
CA VAL A 121 21.18 -4.48 0.46
C VAL A 121 19.96 -4.72 -0.42
N ARG A 122 18.76 -4.45 0.13
CA ARG A 122 17.52 -4.54 -0.63
C ARG A 122 16.94 -3.16 -0.90
N THR A 123 16.46 -2.94 -2.12
CA THR A 123 15.70 -1.72 -2.42
C THR A 123 14.27 -1.85 -1.93
N GLY A 124 13.81 -0.91 -1.09
CA GLY A 124 12.50 -0.91 -0.45
C GLY A 124 11.77 0.43 -0.56
N GLU A 125 10.45 0.40 -0.33
CA GLU A 125 9.65 1.62 -0.20
C GLU A 125 9.93 2.28 1.17
N GLN A 126 9.91 3.61 1.23
CA GLN A 126 10.08 4.37 2.48
C GLN A 126 9.20 5.61 2.45
N GLY A 127 8.47 5.87 3.53
CA GLY A 127 7.70 7.11 3.73
C GLY A 127 6.44 7.26 2.87
N VAL A 128 6.07 6.25 2.07
CA VAL A 128 4.91 6.31 1.18
C VAL A 128 3.61 6.35 1.99
N ASP A 129 3.47 5.43 2.95
CA ASP A 129 2.27 5.34 3.78
C ASP A 129 2.22 6.49 4.80
N GLU A 130 3.35 6.84 5.40
CA GLU A 130 3.48 7.99 6.30
C GLU A 130 3.05 9.30 5.63
N ASN A 131 3.40 9.50 4.36
CA ASN A 131 2.97 10.66 3.61
C ASN A 131 1.44 10.72 3.46
N LEU A 132 0.78 9.57 3.24
CA LEU A 132 -0.68 9.51 3.21
C LEU A 132 -1.28 9.76 4.59
N HIS A 133 -0.70 9.19 5.65
CA HIS A 133 -1.14 9.42 7.03
C HIS A 133 -1.07 10.90 7.43
N LEU A 134 0.02 11.59 7.07
CA LEU A 134 0.14 13.04 7.27
C LEU A 134 -0.95 13.79 6.51
N ASN A 135 -1.15 13.47 5.23
CA ASN A 135 -2.19 14.11 4.43
C ASN A 135 -3.62 13.89 4.98
N MET A 136 -3.88 12.72 5.57
CA MET A 136 -5.13 12.43 6.28
C MET A 136 -5.27 13.32 7.52
N MET A 137 -4.20 13.44 8.33
CA MET A 137 -4.22 14.31 9.53
C MET A 137 -4.44 15.77 9.18
N ASP A 138 -3.74 16.29 8.16
CA ASP A 138 -3.91 17.67 7.69
C ASP A 138 -5.36 17.91 7.28
N SER A 139 -5.97 17.00 6.51
CA SER A 139 -7.38 17.11 6.13
C SER A 139 -8.32 17.10 7.33
N MET A 140 -8.07 16.25 8.32
CA MET A 140 -8.86 16.23 9.55
C MET A 140 -8.74 17.51 10.35
N TRP A 141 -7.56 18.14 10.34
CA TRP A 141 -7.28 19.38 11.06
C TRP A 141 -7.87 20.60 10.33
N ASP A 142 -7.60 20.75 9.04
CA ASP A 142 -8.04 21.88 8.22
C ASP A 142 -9.57 21.95 8.11
N CYS A 143 -10.23 20.80 8.10
CA CYS A 143 -11.69 20.69 8.02
C CYS A 143 -12.34 20.31 9.36
N LYS A 144 -11.68 20.56 10.50
CA LYS A 144 -12.18 20.17 11.83
C LYS A 144 -13.58 20.72 12.15
N ALA A 145 -13.92 21.90 11.63
CA ALA A 145 -15.23 22.52 11.85
C ALA A 145 -16.36 21.86 11.04
N GLN A 146 -16.04 21.22 9.91
CA GLN A 146 -17.01 20.56 9.03
C GLN A 146 -16.42 19.24 8.50
N PRO A 147 -16.42 18.18 9.33
CA PRO A 147 -15.95 16.86 8.90
C PRO A 147 -16.72 16.36 7.69
N GLY A 148 -15.99 15.84 6.70
CA GLY A 148 -16.55 15.28 5.48
C GLY A 148 -16.47 13.75 5.44
N THR A 149 -16.23 13.23 4.24
CA THR A 149 -15.93 11.81 4.03
C THR A 149 -14.49 11.64 3.58
N ILE A 150 -13.73 10.79 4.30
CA ILE A 150 -12.44 10.29 3.84
C ILE A 150 -12.69 9.02 3.03
N VAL A 151 -12.21 9.01 1.78
CA VAL A 151 -12.21 7.82 0.93
C VAL A 151 -10.79 7.28 0.91
N LEU A 152 -10.58 6.13 1.54
CA LEU A 152 -9.26 5.53 1.70
C LEU A 152 -9.12 4.31 0.81
N ALA A 153 -8.29 4.41 -0.22
CA ALA A 153 -8.02 3.31 -1.14
C ALA A 153 -6.82 2.47 -0.68
N THR A 154 -7.06 1.52 0.22
CA THR A 154 -6.04 0.58 0.69
C THR A 154 -6.67 -0.74 1.17
N GLY A 155 -5.87 -1.80 1.22
CA GLY A 155 -6.23 -3.03 1.95
C GLY A 155 -5.47 -3.18 3.28
N ASP A 156 -4.46 -2.34 3.49
CA ASP A 156 -3.54 -2.47 4.61
C ASP A 156 -4.14 -1.95 5.91
N ALA A 157 -3.81 -2.61 7.01
CA ALA A 157 -4.13 -2.22 8.38
C ALA A 157 -2.96 -2.44 9.34
N ALA A 158 -1.80 -2.86 8.83
CA ALA A 158 -0.60 -3.05 9.62
C ALA A 158 -0.04 -1.71 10.11
N GLU A 159 0.74 -1.77 11.17
CA GLU A 159 1.60 -0.67 11.58
C GLU A 159 2.64 -0.39 10.48
N ALA A 160 2.88 0.88 10.18
CA ALA A 160 3.83 1.29 9.17
C ALA A 160 5.21 1.55 9.80
N GLU A 161 6.24 1.79 8.99
CA GLU A 161 7.63 1.87 9.46
C GLU A 161 7.85 3.01 10.46
N PHE A 162 7.20 4.17 10.24
CA PHE A 162 7.35 5.34 11.11
C PHE A 162 6.01 5.88 11.61
N SER A 163 4.96 5.07 11.58
CA SER A 163 3.65 5.50 12.07
C SER A 163 2.73 4.33 12.44
N PRO A 164 1.69 4.56 13.26
CA PRO A 164 0.78 3.50 13.72
C PRO A 164 -0.05 2.80 12.62
N GLY A 165 0.06 3.21 11.35
CA GLY A 165 -0.64 2.61 10.22
C GLY A 165 -2.04 3.14 9.93
N PHE A 166 -2.55 2.84 8.73
CA PHE A 166 -3.82 3.36 8.21
C PHE A 166 -5.01 3.12 9.15
N PHE A 167 -5.06 1.96 9.80
CA PHE A 167 -6.18 1.57 10.67
C PHE A 167 -6.32 2.52 11.87
N GLN A 168 -5.20 2.94 12.46
CA GLN A 168 -5.22 3.87 13.59
C GLN A 168 -5.62 5.29 13.16
N TYR A 169 -5.15 5.76 12.00
CA TYR A 169 -5.58 7.06 11.47
C TYR A 169 -7.05 7.07 11.05
N ALA A 170 -7.57 5.95 10.54
CA ALA A 170 -8.99 5.76 10.28
C ALA A 170 -9.83 5.83 11.55
N ILE A 171 -9.41 5.18 12.64
CA ILE A 171 -10.06 5.28 13.95
C ILE A 171 -10.11 6.74 14.41
N ARG A 172 -8.98 7.47 14.33
CA ARG A 172 -8.93 8.90 14.68
C ARG A 172 -9.92 9.74 13.86
N ALA A 173 -10.03 9.49 12.56
CA ALA A 173 -10.99 10.17 11.70
C ALA A 173 -12.44 9.92 12.13
N LEU A 174 -12.78 8.66 12.35
CA LEU A 174 -14.12 8.24 12.75
C LEU A 174 -14.52 8.81 14.11
N ASP A 175 -13.60 8.78 15.08
CA ASP A 175 -13.79 9.38 16.42
C ASP A 175 -13.90 10.91 16.32
N ALA A 176 -13.20 11.55 15.38
CA ALA A 176 -13.31 12.98 15.07
C ALA A 176 -14.58 13.35 14.25
N GLY A 177 -15.47 12.40 14.00
CA GLY A 177 -16.77 12.65 13.35
C GLY A 177 -16.76 12.54 11.82
N TRP A 178 -15.63 12.17 11.20
CA TRP A 178 -15.58 11.92 9.77
C TRP A 178 -16.32 10.64 9.40
N MET A 179 -16.89 10.61 8.20
CA MET A 179 -17.27 9.35 7.55
C MET A 179 -16.04 8.74 6.89
N LEU A 180 -15.92 7.42 6.92
CA LEU A 180 -14.82 6.70 6.30
C LEU A 180 -15.32 5.63 5.35
N GLU A 181 -14.78 5.65 4.14
CA GLU A 181 -15.06 4.68 3.10
C GLU A 181 -13.77 3.99 2.70
N LEU A 182 -13.64 2.72 3.07
CA LEU A 182 -12.51 1.91 2.68
C LEU A 182 -12.76 1.31 1.30
N VAL A 183 -11.98 1.71 0.31
CA VAL A 183 -12.06 1.18 -1.06
C VAL A 183 -10.94 0.17 -1.25
N THR A 184 -11.28 -1.10 -1.50
CA THR A 184 -10.31 -2.20 -1.44
C THR A 184 -10.72 -3.41 -2.25
N TRP A 185 -9.80 -4.36 -2.43
CA TRP A 185 -10.09 -5.65 -3.06
C TRP A 185 -10.44 -6.69 -2.00
N LYS A 186 -11.45 -7.54 -2.24
CA LYS A 186 -11.90 -8.60 -1.31
C LYS A 186 -10.77 -9.50 -0.84
N ARG A 187 -9.80 -9.78 -1.72
CA ARG A 187 -8.63 -10.64 -1.43
C ARG A 187 -7.47 -9.93 -0.72
N ALA A 188 -7.40 -8.60 -0.79
CA ALA A 188 -6.27 -7.82 -0.26
C ALA A 188 -6.59 -7.11 1.06
N ILE A 189 -7.86 -7.08 1.47
CA ILE A 189 -8.28 -6.41 2.70
C ILE A 189 -7.80 -7.16 3.95
N SER A 190 -7.18 -6.44 4.89
CA SER A 190 -6.89 -6.93 6.23
C SER A 190 -8.17 -7.30 6.99
N SER A 191 -8.12 -8.36 7.80
CA SER A 191 -9.22 -8.78 8.67
C SER A 191 -9.55 -7.73 9.74
N ALA A 192 -8.59 -6.87 10.11
CA ALA A 192 -8.78 -5.81 11.10
C ALA A 192 -9.95 -4.86 10.74
N TRP A 193 -10.14 -4.58 9.45
CA TRP A 193 -11.24 -3.75 8.95
C TRP A 193 -12.64 -4.38 9.11
N LYS A 194 -12.70 -5.69 9.36
CA LYS A 194 -13.94 -6.49 9.38
C LYS A 194 -14.29 -7.02 10.77
N THR A 195 -13.57 -6.63 11.81
CA THR A 195 -13.86 -7.11 13.16
C THR A 195 -15.27 -6.64 13.59
N PRO A 196 -16.08 -7.51 14.22
CA PRO A 196 -17.42 -7.14 14.67
C PRO A 196 -17.42 -5.92 15.60
N GLU A 197 -16.41 -5.80 16.46
CA GLU A 197 -16.25 -4.71 17.41
C GLU A 197 -16.08 -3.38 16.69
N PHE A 198 -15.20 -3.34 15.68
CA PHE A 198 -14.94 -2.14 14.88
C PHE A 198 -16.16 -1.75 14.04
N THR A 199 -16.72 -2.71 13.31
CA THR A 199 -17.86 -2.47 12.40
C THR A 199 -19.12 -2.05 13.16
N LYS A 200 -19.36 -2.62 14.35
CA LYS A 200 -20.45 -2.22 15.23
C LYS A 200 -20.22 -0.84 15.85
N LYS A 201 -19.00 -0.53 16.32
CA LYS A 201 -18.67 0.77 16.91
C LYS A 201 -18.92 1.92 15.93
N TYR A 202 -18.58 1.72 14.66
CA TYR A 202 -18.68 2.76 13.63
C TYR A 202 -19.79 2.52 12.61
N ALA A 203 -20.82 1.77 12.99
CA ALA A 203 -21.99 1.52 12.15
C ALA A 203 -22.59 2.86 11.67
N GLY A 204 -22.85 2.97 10.36
CA GLY A 204 -23.36 4.19 9.73
C GLY A 204 -22.32 5.25 9.39
N LYS A 205 -21.12 5.23 10.00
CA LYS A 205 -20.00 6.12 9.66
C LYS A 205 -18.93 5.45 8.81
N PHE A 206 -18.79 4.13 8.94
CA PHE A 206 -17.83 3.32 8.21
C PHE A 206 -18.53 2.41 7.19
N ARG A 207 -17.97 2.31 5.98
CA ARG A 207 -18.34 1.29 5.00
C ARG A 207 -17.15 0.83 4.17
N ILE A 208 -17.26 -0.39 3.65
CA ILE A 208 -16.28 -0.98 2.73
C ILE A 208 -16.91 -1.00 1.33
N ILE A 209 -16.14 -0.58 0.34
CA ILE A 209 -16.50 -0.61 -1.08
C ILE A 209 -15.50 -1.55 -1.76
N TYR A 210 -16.01 -2.63 -2.35
CA TYR A 210 -15.17 -3.62 -3.01
C TYR A 210 -14.95 -3.26 -4.48
N LEU A 211 -13.69 -3.17 -4.88
CA LEU A 211 -13.28 -2.92 -6.27
C LEU A 211 -13.56 -4.11 -7.20
N ASP A 212 -13.75 -5.30 -6.64
CA ASP A 212 -14.14 -6.50 -7.36
C ASP A 212 -15.41 -6.29 -8.21
N ASP A 213 -16.35 -5.49 -7.70
CA ASP A 213 -17.63 -5.21 -8.35
C ASP A 213 -17.49 -4.21 -9.52
N PHE A 214 -16.32 -3.58 -9.68
CA PHE A 214 -15.99 -2.60 -10.73
C PHE A 214 -14.86 -3.07 -11.64
N LEU A 215 -14.52 -4.36 -11.62
CA LEU A 215 -13.34 -4.89 -12.31
C LEU A 215 -13.40 -4.66 -13.82
N GLU A 216 -14.58 -4.67 -14.43
CA GLU A 216 -14.76 -4.46 -15.87
C GLU A 216 -14.52 -3.00 -16.26
N GLU A 217 -15.08 -2.06 -15.50
CA GLU A 217 -14.91 -0.62 -15.67
C GLU A 217 -13.45 -0.20 -15.51
N LEU A 218 -12.76 -0.77 -14.52
CA LEU A 218 -11.33 -0.51 -14.30
C LEU A 218 -10.43 -1.00 -15.44
N GLN A 219 -10.91 -1.90 -16.29
CA GLN A 219 -10.20 -2.39 -17.49
C GLN A 219 -10.49 -1.57 -18.75
N MET A 220 -11.48 -0.66 -18.72
CA MET A 220 -11.88 0.10 -19.91
C MET A 220 -10.75 0.99 -20.40
N VAL A 221 -10.75 1.23 -21.71
CA VAL A 221 -9.92 2.27 -22.32
C VAL A 221 -10.74 3.55 -22.26
N ASP A 222 -10.19 4.59 -21.64
CA ASP A 222 -10.82 5.91 -21.67
C ASP A 222 -11.00 6.29 -23.16
N LEU A 223 -12.25 6.52 -23.59
CA LEU A 223 -12.62 6.78 -24.99
C LEU A 223 -12.37 8.23 -25.43
N PHE A 224 -11.51 8.97 -24.73
CA PHE A 224 -11.28 10.40 -24.96
C PHE A 224 -9.80 10.72 -25.04
#